data_AF-A0A944YWA2-F1
#
_entry.id   AF-A0A944YWA2-F1
#
_cell.length_a   1.000
_cell.length_b   1.000
_cell.length_c   1.000
_cell.angle_alpha   90.00
_cell.angle_beta   90.00
_cell.angle_gamma   90.00
#
_symmetry.space_group_name_H-M   'P 1'
#
loop_
_entity.id
_entity.type
_entity.pdbx_description
1 polymer ?
#
loop_
_entity_poly.entity_id
_entity_poly.type
_entity_poly.pdbx_seq_one_letter_code
_entity_poly.pdbx_strand_id
1 'polypeptide(L)'
;MKTIKGTSLVTLAIVAMAPISVLNAASSKPTDQSLEIEEILVVGARLSRPIQDVVGSVDVIERDQLLQSLSFRMSDLVRYTPGVSVGVADTRFGESDFTIRGLTGNRVLTLVDSIPQPDQFNVGSFSHAGQNYFSPDAISRVEILKGPASTLFGSDALGGVVAVITREPEELLLGSNTGSEFSTIYSGADDSLMLNASLAAKKDRTTAMALLSRLDGTSIYHSNTDPGDLQERTRNSGLFKVNHTLQSGSQVKLRADFLDESVETDIHSLLGYGRQYRKTTQLAGDDKLKKYNLSAL
;
A
#
# COMPACT_ATOMS: atom_id res chain seq x y z
N MET A 1 -35.32 -10.37 17.94
CA MET A 1 -34.27 -10.88 18.84
C MET A 1 -33.03 -11.16 17.99
N LYS A 2 -32.05 -10.24 17.99
CA LYS A 2 -30.79 -10.41 17.26
C LYS A 2 -29.80 -11.15 18.16
N THR A 3 -29.40 -12.33 17.75
CA THR A 3 -28.34 -13.13 18.35
C THR A 3 -27.00 -12.63 17.81
N ILE A 4 -26.28 -11.85 18.61
CA ILE A 4 -24.86 -11.53 18.39
C ILE A 4 -24.06 -12.61 19.12
N LYS A 5 -23.34 -13.46 18.40
CA LYS A 5 -22.32 -14.33 18.99
C LYS A 5 -21.20 -14.57 17.99
N GLY A 6 -19.98 -14.16 18.35
CA GLY A 6 -18.77 -14.80 17.83
C GLY A 6 -17.57 -13.94 17.49
N THR A 7 -17.36 -12.75 18.07
CA THR A 7 -16.12 -11.98 17.85
C THR A 7 -14.95 -12.70 18.53
N SER A 8 -14.11 -13.34 17.73
CA SER A 8 -12.86 -13.98 18.17
C SER A 8 -11.80 -12.91 18.42
N LEU A 9 -11.68 -12.48 19.68
CA LEU A 9 -10.62 -11.61 20.17
C LEU A 9 -9.30 -12.39 20.18
N VAL A 10 -8.45 -12.16 19.18
CA VAL A 10 -7.04 -12.57 19.24
C VAL A 10 -6.26 -11.42 19.87
N THR A 11 -5.98 -11.57 21.15
CA THR A 11 -5.22 -10.65 22.00
C THR A 11 -3.76 -10.58 21.51
N LEU A 12 -3.36 -9.46 20.90
CA LEU A 12 -1.95 -9.17 20.65
C LEU A 12 -1.33 -8.59 21.92
N ALA A 13 -0.43 -9.35 22.54
CA ALA A 13 0.25 -8.96 23.77
C ALA A 13 1.21 -7.78 23.52
N ILE A 14 0.92 -6.64 24.14
CA ILE A 14 1.79 -5.45 24.16
C ILE A 14 2.95 -5.73 25.12
N VAL A 15 4.16 -5.92 24.59
CA VAL A 15 5.39 -5.84 25.39
C VAL A 15 5.73 -4.36 25.55
N ALA A 16 5.36 -3.80 26.70
CA ALA A 16 5.69 -2.44 27.10
C ALA A 16 7.19 -2.35 27.43
N MET A 17 7.96 -1.64 26.59
CA MET A 17 9.33 -1.23 26.93
C MET A 17 9.31 0.28 27.22
N ALA A 18 9.68 0.65 28.44
CA ALA A 18 9.58 2.00 28.98
C ALA A 18 10.48 3.01 28.22
N PRO A 19 10.05 4.28 28.06
CA PRO A 19 10.89 5.33 27.50
C PRO A 19 11.83 5.92 28.57
N ILE A 20 13.10 6.08 28.22
CA ILE A 20 14.07 6.91 28.97
C ILE A 20 14.05 8.30 28.33
N SER A 21 13.53 9.28 29.06
CA SER A 21 13.56 10.70 28.68
C SER A 21 14.94 11.29 28.97
N VAL A 22 15.58 11.89 27.95
CA VAL A 22 16.63 12.89 28.16
C VAL A 22 16.31 14.08 27.27
N LEU A 23 15.90 15.17 27.92
CA LEU A 23 15.65 16.47 27.31
C LEU A 23 16.99 17.18 27.16
N ASN A 24 17.37 17.56 25.93
CA ASN A 24 18.44 18.53 25.73
C ASN A 24 18.06 19.48 24.58
N ALA A 25 17.68 20.70 24.94
CA ALA A 25 17.44 21.77 24.01
C ALA A 25 18.78 22.41 23.62
N ALA A 26 19.08 22.41 22.33
CA ALA A 26 20.09 23.29 21.74
C ALA A 26 19.50 23.94 20.49
N SER A 27 19.31 25.25 20.59
CA SER A 27 18.84 26.11 19.50
C SER A 27 19.96 26.27 18.46
N SER A 28 19.66 26.02 17.19
CA SER A 28 20.46 26.51 16.07
C SER A 28 19.54 27.06 14.98
N LYS A 29 19.83 28.28 14.53
CA LYS A 29 19.11 29.01 13.49
C LYS A 29 19.30 28.32 12.13
N PRO A 30 18.28 28.20 11.27
CA PRO A 30 18.50 27.80 9.90
C PRO A 30 19.01 29.01 9.10
N THR A 31 20.19 28.84 8.51
CA THR A 31 20.66 29.65 7.39
C THR A 31 19.90 29.19 6.16
N ASP A 32 19.15 30.14 5.58
CA ASP A 32 18.41 30.00 4.33
C ASP A 32 19.40 29.90 3.16
N GLN A 33 19.73 28.67 2.77
CA GLN A 33 20.19 28.36 1.43
C GLN A 33 19.14 27.44 0.83
N SER A 34 18.39 27.97 -0.13
CA SER A 34 17.52 27.20 -1.01
C SER A 34 18.36 26.17 -1.76
N LEU A 35 18.53 25.00 -1.15
CA LEU A 35 18.88 23.78 -1.86
C LEU A 35 17.72 23.54 -2.83
N GLU A 36 17.95 23.78 -4.10
CA GLU A 36 17.07 23.31 -5.17
C GLU A 36 17.18 21.78 -5.12
N ILE A 37 16.26 21.14 -4.39
CA ILE A 37 16.24 19.69 -4.21
C ILE A 37 15.84 19.11 -5.56
N GLU A 38 16.83 18.61 -6.30
CA GLU A 38 16.58 17.86 -7.53
C GLU A 38 15.85 16.56 -7.17
N GLU A 39 14.59 16.47 -7.57
CA GLU A 39 13.77 15.28 -7.34
C GLU A 39 14.22 14.16 -8.27
N ILE A 40 14.87 13.15 -7.69
CA ILE A 40 15.41 12.01 -8.43
C ILE A 40 14.31 10.95 -8.53
N LEU A 41 13.88 10.67 -9.75
CA LEU A 41 12.96 9.58 -10.05
C LEU A 41 13.73 8.26 -10.17
N VAL A 42 13.23 7.22 -9.54
CA VAL A 42 13.81 5.87 -9.60
C VAL A 42 12.73 4.92 -10.09
N VAL A 43 12.29 5.09 -11.34
CA VAL A 43 11.29 4.17 -11.92
C VAL A 43 11.90 2.77 -11.95
N GLY A 44 11.46 1.91 -11.02
CA GLY A 44 11.73 0.48 -11.05
C GLY A 44 13.20 0.04 -11.13
N ALA A 45 14.14 0.82 -10.58
CA ALA A 45 15.57 0.48 -10.48
C ALA A 45 16.31 0.12 -11.78
N ARG A 46 16.16 0.89 -12.87
CA ARG A 46 17.08 0.71 -14.02
C ARG A 46 17.92 1.90 -14.44
N LEU A 47 17.59 3.13 -14.04
CA LEU A 47 18.51 4.28 -13.97
C LEU A 47 17.85 5.37 -13.12
N SER A 48 18.51 5.81 -12.04
CA SER A 48 18.13 7.02 -11.30
C SER A 48 18.27 8.21 -12.25
N ARG A 49 17.18 8.93 -12.52
CA ARG A 49 17.22 10.13 -13.37
C ARG A 49 16.37 11.24 -12.76
N PRO A 50 16.82 12.50 -12.85
CA PRO A 50 15.96 13.64 -12.53
C PRO A 50 14.65 13.54 -13.32
N ILE A 51 13.53 13.93 -12.71
CA ILE A 51 12.21 13.91 -13.37
C ILE A 51 12.26 14.67 -14.72
N GLN A 52 13.02 15.77 -14.76
CA GLN A 52 13.25 16.60 -15.96
C GLN A 52 13.88 15.85 -17.15
N ASP A 53 14.62 14.76 -16.89
CA ASP A 53 15.33 13.98 -17.92
C ASP A 53 14.53 12.77 -18.41
N VAL A 54 13.33 12.54 -17.85
CA VAL A 54 12.48 11.40 -18.19
C VAL A 54 11.55 11.79 -19.32
N VAL A 55 11.67 11.09 -20.45
CA VAL A 55 10.76 11.24 -21.59
C VAL A 55 9.41 10.62 -21.23
N GLY A 56 8.45 11.43 -20.79
CA GLY A 56 7.10 10.98 -20.45
C GLY A 56 6.40 11.93 -19.49
N SER A 57 5.13 11.63 -19.16
CA SER A 57 4.44 12.30 -18.06
C SER A 57 4.63 11.46 -16.80
N VAL A 58 5.32 12.03 -15.82
CA VAL A 58 5.62 11.39 -14.54
C VAL A 58 4.87 12.13 -13.44
N ASP A 59 4.28 11.39 -12.51
CA ASP A 59 3.90 11.92 -11.20
C ASP A 59 4.64 11.15 -10.10
N VAL A 60 5.02 11.86 -9.05
CA VAL A 60 5.55 11.29 -7.80
C VAL A 60 4.62 11.70 -6.67
N ILE A 61 4.25 10.71 -5.86
CA ILE A 61 3.35 10.88 -4.72
C ILE A 61 4.15 10.53 -3.48
N GLU A 62 4.59 11.57 -2.79
CA GLU A 62 5.49 11.45 -1.63
C GLU A 62 4.76 11.05 -0.36
N ARG A 63 5.51 10.55 0.63
CA ARG A 63 4.95 10.04 1.89
C ARG A 63 4.05 11.05 2.58
N ASP A 64 4.48 12.30 2.62
CA ASP A 64 3.76 13.38 3.30
C ASP A 64 2.41 13.64 2.64
N GLN A 65 2.32 13.52 1.30
CA GLN A 65 1.06 13.62 0.58
C GLN A 65 0.14 12.44 0.94
N LEU A 66 0.68 11.22 0.97
CA LEU A 66 -0.07 10.01 1.37
C LEU A 66 -0.60 10.09 2.81
N LEU A 67 0.16 10.71 3.71
CA LEU A 67 -0.26 10.98 5.09
C LEU A 67 -1.38 12.03 5.13
N GLN A 68 -1.24 13.12 4.38
CA GLN A 68 -2.22 14.21 4.34
C GLN A 68 -3.56 13.79 3.71
N SER A 69 -3.52 12.90 2.70
CA SER A 69 -4.72 12.37 2.05
C SER A 69 -5.41 11.26 2.84
N LEU A 70 -4.83 10.83 3.97
CA LEU A 70 -5.29 9.68 4.76
C LEU A 70 -5.53 8.45 3.87
N SER A 71 -4.55 8.09 3.05
CA SER A 71 -4.75 7.00 2.07
C SER A 71 -4.76 5.63 2.74
N PHE A 72 -5.94 4.98 2.81
CA PHE A 72 -6.11 3.65 3.41
C PHE A 72 -6.20 2.52 2.38
N ARG A 73 -6.39 2.90 1.12
CA ARG A 73 -6.68 2.01 0.00
C ARG A 73 -5.81 2.36 -1.21
N MET A 74 -5.75 1.47 -2.20
CA MET A 74 -4.99 1.70 -3.42
C MET A 74 -5.57 2.85 -4.23
N SER A 75 -6.91 2.99 -4.27
CA SER A 75 -7.56 4.11 -4.95
C SER A 75 -7.25 5.47 -4.32
N ASP A 76 -7.02 5.51 -3.02
CA ASP A 76 -6.66 6.73 -2.32
C ASP A 76 -5.24 7.20 -2.66
N LEU A 77 -4.34 6.28 -3.08
CA LEU A 77 -2.98 6.64 -3.46
C LEU A 77 -2.95 7.56 -4.68
N VAL A 78 -3.86 7.36 -5.62
CA VAL A 78 -3.87 8.03 -6.93
C VAL A 78 -5.07 8.94 -7.13
N ARG A 79 -5.84 9.22 -6.08
CA ARG A 79 -7.11 9.98 -6.14
C ARG A 79 -6.95 11.36 -6.79
N TYR A 80 -5.81 12.02 -6.55
CA TYR A 80 -5.52 13.36 -7.05
C TYR A 80 -4.58 13.35 -8.27
N THR A 81 -4.31 12.17 -8.83
CA THR A 81 -3.36 11.98 -9.93
C THR A 81 -4.10 11.98 -11.27
N PRO A 82 -3.92 12.98 -12.14
CA PRO A 82 -4.69 13.10 -13.37
C PRO A 82 -4.44 11.94 -14.35
N GLY A 83 -5.52 11.35 -14.85
CA GLY A 83 -5.45 10.26 -15.83
C GLY A 83 -4.96 8.93 -15.25
N VAL A 84 -4.93 8.81 -13.92
CA VAL A 84 -4.69 7.56 -13.19
C VAL A 84 -5.87 7.29 -12.27
N SER A 85 -6.31 6.05 -12.21
CA SER A 85 -7.38 5.62 -11.32
C SER A 85 -7.17 4.18 -10.90
N VAL A 86 -7.74 3.78 -9.77
CA VAL A 86 -7.93 2.37 -9.42
C VAL A 86 -9.41 2.08 -9.55
N GLY A 87 -9.77 1.10 -10.37
CA GLY A 87 -11.18 0.71 -10.49
C GLY A 87 -11.65 0.04 -9.20
N VAL A 88 -12.90 0.24 -8.82
CA VAL A 88 -13.54 -0.54 -7.76
C VAL A 88 -14.57 -1.41 -8.45
N ALA A 89 -14.47 -2.73 -8.25
CA ALA A 89 -15.40 -3.67 -8.84
C ALA A 89 -16.81 -3.43 -8.30
N ASP A 90 -17.81 -3.53 -9.17
CA ASP A 90 -19.23 -3.37 -8.82
C ASP A 90 -19.80 -4.53 -7.98
N THR A 91 -18.96 -5.31 -7.30
CA THR A 91 -19.34 -6.48 -6.50
C THR A 91 -18.39 -6.61 -5.29
N ARG A 92 -18.51 -7.71 -4.52
CA ARG A 92 -17.66 -8.05 -3.35
C ARG A 92 -16.13 -8.05 -3.57
N PHE A 93 -15.64 -7.85 -4.79
CA PHE A 93 -14.20 -8.01 -5.12
C PHE A 93 -13.34 -6.78 -4.84
N GLY A 94 -13.95 -5.68 -4.39
CA GLY A 94 -13.21 -4.51 -3.92
C GLY A 94 -12.42 -3.81 -5.03
N GLU A 95 -11.23 -3.31 -4.69
CA GLU A 95 -10.38 -2.58 -5.63
C GLU A 95 -9.74 -3.50 -6.68
N SER A 96 -9.58 -2.98 -7.88
CA SER A 96 -8.95 -3.62 -9.04
C SER A 96 -7.55 -3.02 -9.29
N ASP A 97 -7.01 -3.25 -10.48
CA ASP A 97 -5.68 -2.78 -10.85
C ASP A 97 -5.64 -1.29 -11.20
N PHE A 98 -4.42 -0.74 -11.25
CA PHE A 98 -4.21 0.63 -11.72
C PHE A 98 -4.63 0.76 -13.19
N THR A 99 -5.27 1.87 -13.48
CA THR A 99 -5.71 2.26 -14.82
C THR A 99 -5.04 3.58 -15.17
N ILE A 100 -4.31 3.61 -16.29
CA ILE A 100 -3.62 4.81 -16.78
C ILE A 100 -4.18 5.14 -18.16
N ARG A 101 -4.79 6.33 -18.31
CA ARG A 101 -5.40 6.81 -19.56
C ARG A 101 -6.34 5.78 -20.22
N GLY A 102 -7.10 5.04 -19.40
CA GLY A 102 -8.07 4.03 -19.83
C GLY A 102 -7.49 2.63 -20.10
N LEU A 103 -6.17 2.43 -19.97
CA LEU A 103 -5.53 1.10 -20.05
C LEU A 103 -5.42 0.50 -18.66
N THR A 104 -5.80 -0.77 -18.50
CA THR A 104 -5.89 -1.49 -17.21
C THR A 104 -5.45 -2.96 -17.33
N GLY A 105 -5.33 -3.64 -16.18
CA GLY A 105 -4.87 -5.03 -16.04
C GLY A 105 -3.39 -5.19 -16.41
N ASN A 106 -3.03 -6.30 -17.06
CA ASN A 106 -1.65 -6.62 -17.49
C ASN A 106 -1.13 -5.73 -18.65
N ARG A 107 -1.65 -4.50 -18.75
CA ARG A 107 -1.18 -3.43 -19.64
C ARG A 107 -0.59 -2.27 -18.84
N VAL A 108 -0.69 -2.29 -17.51
CA VAL A 108 -0.02 -1.36 -16.61
C VAL A 108 0.89 -2.20 -15.71
N LEU A 109 2.20 -1.96 -15.77
CA LEU A 109 3.14 -2.70 -14.96
C LEU A 109 3.19 -2.13 -13.54
N THR A 110 2.88 -2.97 -12.55
CA THR A 110 3.04 -2.61 -11.13
C THR A 110 4.34 -3.19 -10.58
N LEU A 111 5.19 -2.32 -10.04
CA LEU A 111 6.45 -2.69 -9.39
C LEU A 111 6.36 -2.38 -7.90
N VAL A 112 6.87 -3.27 -7.06
CA VAL A 112 7.05 -3.01 -5.62
C VAL A 112 8.53 -3.19 -5.31
N ASP A 113 9.20 -2.13 -4.86
CA ASP A 113 10.67 -2.06 -4.75
C ASP A 113 11.39 -2.60 -6.00
N SER A 114 10.88 -2.24 -7.18
CA SER A 114 11.41 -2.65 -8.50
C SER A 114 11.20 -4.12 -8.86
N ILE A 115 10.45 -4.87 -8.07
CA ILE A 115 10.06 -6.25 -8.37
C ILE A 115 8.66 -6.24 -9.00
N PRO A 116 8.50 -6.77 -10.23
CA PRO A 116 7.20 -6.91 -10.88
C PRO A 116 6.23 -7.71 -10.02
N GLN A 117 5.02 -7.19 -9.85
CA GLN A 117 3.94 -7.96 -9.23
C GLN A 117 3.38 -9.00 -10.20
N PRO A 118 2.85 -10.13 -9.70
CA PRO A 118 2.22 -11.14 -10.54
C PRO A 118 1.08 -10.56 -11.36
N ASP A 119 0.92 -11.07 -12.57
CA ASP A 119 -0.19 -10.75 -13.46
C ASP A 119 -1.56 -10.94 -12.81
N GLN A 120 -2.49 -10.07 -13.20
CA GLN A 120 -3.89 -10.20 -12.84
C GLN A 120 -4.42 -11.53 -13.39
N PHE A 121 -5.12 -12.26 -12.53
CA PHE A 121 -5.80 -13.49 -12.89
C PHE A 121 -7.29 -13.39 -12.55
N ASN A 122 -8.13 -13.51 -13.58
CA ASN A 122 -9.58 -13.42 -13.46
C ASN A 122 -10.24 -14.56 -14.25
N VAL A 123 -10.79 -15.55 -13.54
CA VAL A 123 -11.52 -16.67 -14.15
C VAL A 123 -12.98 -16.64 -13.69
N GLY A 124 -13.80 -15.94 -14.49
CA GLY A 124 -15.24 -15.86 -14.31
C GLY A 124 -15.68 -14.79 -13.29
N SER A 125 -16.99 -14.66 -13.12
CA SER A 125 -17.61 -13.54 -12.38
C SER A 125 -17.28 -13.47 -10.90
N PHE A 126 -16.63 -14.50 -10.32
CA PHE A 126 -16.31 -14.56 -8.89
C PHE A 126 -14.82 -14.77 -8.58
N SER A 127 -13.93 -14.61 -9.55
CA SER A 127 -12.48 -14.73 -9.34
C SER A 127 -11.80 -13.44 -9.75
N HIS A 128 -11.24 -12.73 -8.78
CA HIS A 128 -10.44 -11.53 -9.02
C HIS A 128 -9.17 -11.61 -8.17
N ALA A 129 -8.05 -11.95 -8.82
CA ALA A 129 -6.72 -11.81 -8.25
C ALA A 129 -6.00 -10.68 -9.00
N GLY A 130 -5.90 -9.51 -8.38
CA GLY A 130 -5.21 -8.33 -8.90
C GLY A 130 -3.71 -8.34 -8.64
N GLN A 131 -3.04 -7.29 -9.11
CA GLN A 131 -1.62 -7.02 -8.91
C GLN A 131 -1.36 -6.19 -7.64
N ASN A 132 -2.38 -5.47 -7.16
CA ASN A 132 -2.28 -4.41 -6.14
C ASN A 132 -2.40 -4.90 -4.69
N TYR A 133 -1.62 -5.90 -4.31
CA TYR A 133 -1.66 -6.47 -2.95
C TYR A 133 -0.50 -5.98 -2.10
N PHE A 134 -0.52 -4.71 -1.72
CA PHE A 134 0.45 -4.14 -0.78
C PHE A 134 -0.24 -3.12 0.13
N SER A 135 0.34 -2.91 1.31
CA SER A 135 -0.26 -2.06 2.33
C SER A 135 0.15 -0.59 2.13
N PRO A 136 -0.79 0.38 2.02
CA PRO A 136 -0.48 1.82 1.87
C PRO A 136 0.46 2.39 2.94
N ASP A 137 0.34 1.92 4.17
CA ASP A 137 1.16 2.32 5.32
C ASP A 137 2.64 1.93 5.19
N ALA A 138 2.94 0.88 4.41
CA ALA A 138 4.29 0.43 4.12
C ALA A 138 4.92 1.21 2.94
N ILE A 139 4.18 2.09 2.28
CA ILE A 139 4.64 2.88 1.13
C ILE A 139 5.38 4.11 1.63
N SER A 140 6.56 4.35 1.06
CA SER A 140 7.30 5.60 1.16
C SER A 140 6.79 6.57 0.11
N ARG A 141 6.82 6.16 -1.16
CA ARG A 141 6.30 6.97 -2.27
C ARG A 141 5.79 6.09 -3.41
N VAL A 142 4.98 6.68 -4.28
CA VAL A 142 4.50 6.07 -5.53
C VAL A 142 4.96 6.91 -6.70
N GLU A 143 5.65 6.28 -7.63
CA GLU A 143 6.13 6.89 -8.87
C GLU A 143 5.31 6.34 -10.04
N ILE A 144 4.75 7.21 -10.88
CA ILE A 144 3.86 6.81 -11.97
C ILE A 144 4.39 7.37 -13.28
N LEU A 145 4.83 6.47 -14.15
CA LEU A 145 5.20 6.79 -15.53
C LEU A 145 3.99 6.53 -16.44
N LYS A 146 3.41 7.58 -17.03
CA LYS A 146 2.25 7.46 -17.92
C LYS A 146 2.67 7.33 -19.38
N GLY A 147 2.08 6.36 -20.07
CA GLY A 147 2.30 6.08 -21.49
C GLY A 147 3.21 4.89 -21.75
N PRO A 148 3.50 4.58 -23.03
CA PRO A 148 4.21 3.37 -23.39
C PRO A 148 5.64 3.35 -22.86
N ALA A 149 5.95 2.38 -22.00
CA ALA A 149 7.27 2.18 -21.42
C ALA A 149 7.85 0.78 -21.73
N SER A 150 7.29 0.10 -22.74
CA SER A 150 7.61 -1.28 -23.07
C SER A 150 9.06 -1.52 -23.49
N THR A 151 9.76 -0.49 -23.96
CA THR A 151 11.19 -0.59 -24.33
C THR A 151 12.09 -0.87 -23.13
N LEU A 152 11.74 -0.35 -21.95
CA LEU A 152 12.53 -0.51 -20.72
C LEU A 152 11.98 -1.61 -19.80
N PHE A 153 10.66 -1.79 -19.80
CA PHE A 153 9.95 -2.60 -18.82
C PHE A 153 9.27 -3.85 -19.40
N GLY A 154 9.22 -4.02 -20.73
CA GLY A 154 8.62 -5.19 -21.37
C GLY A 154 7.17 -4.99 -21.82
N SER A 155 6.53 -6.08 -22.27
CA SER A 155 5.18 -6.05 -22.86
C SER A 155 4.10 -5.44 -21.96
N ASP A 156 4.29 -5.54 -20.65
CA ASP A 156 3.24 -5.27 -19.67
C ASP A 156 3.13 -3.77 -19.32
N ALA A 157 4.06 -2.96 -19.82
CA ALA A 157 4.12 -1.51 -19.61
C ALA A 157 3.53 -0.70 -20.79
N LEU A 158 2.42 -1.16 -21.38
CA LEU A 158 1.78 -0.50 -22.54
C LEU A 158 1.11 0.83 -22.17
N GLY A 159 0.39 0.86 -21.04
CA GLY A 159 -0.26 2.05 -20.50
C GLY A 159 0.61 2.86 -19.55
N GLY A 160 1.63 2.23 -18.99
CA GLY A 160 2.57 2.88 -18.08
C GLY A 160 3.16 1.93 -17.06
N VAL A 161 3.85 2.52 -16.09
CA VAL A 161 4.44 1.84 -14.93
C VAL A 161 4.00 2.54 -13.67
N VAL A 162 3.54 1.79 -12.69
CA VAL A 162 3.32 2.24 -11.32
C VAL A 162 4.39 1.58 -10.45
N ALA A 163 5.36 2.36 -9.99
CA ALA A 163 6.41 1.89 -9.10
C ALA A 163 6.11 2.33 -7.68
N VAL A 164 5.92 1.36 -6.79
CA VAL A 164 5.67 1.55 -5.38
C VAL A 164 6.96 1.31 -4.63
N ILE A 165 7.46 2.34 -3.97
CA ILE A 165 8.66 2.27 -3.15
C ILE A 165 8.20 2.18 -1.71
N THR A 166 8.58 1.10 -1.04
CA THR A 166 8.26 0.91 0.38
C THR A 166 9.29 1.57 1.27
N ARG A 167 8.87 1.84 2.51
CA ARG A 167 9.68 2.50 3.52
C ARG A 167 11.05 1.86 3.68
N GLU A 168 12.06 2.69 3.91
CA GLU A 168 13.43 2.29 4.20
C GLU A 168 13.81 2.60 5.66
N PRO A 169 14.74 1.83 6.27
CA PRO A 169 15.18 2.06 7.64
C PRO A 169 15.66 3.50 7.88
N GLU A 170 16.31 4.10 6.89
CA GLU A 170 16.88 5.44 6.95
C GLU A 170 15.83 6.53 7.20
N GLU A 171 14.59 6.34 6.70
CA GLU A 171 13.46 7.26 6.92
C GLU A 171 13.06 7.35 8.39
N LEU A 172 13.22 6.26 9.14
CA LEU A 172 12.91 6.21 10.58
C LEU A 172 14.10 6.62 11.44
N LEU A 173 15.31 6.33 10.99
CA LEU A 173 16.53 6.59 11.75
C LEU A 173 16.82 8.10 11.85
N LEU A 174 16.53 8.88 10.80
CA LEU A 174 16.75 10.34 10.78
C LEU A 174 18.16 10.76 11.28
N GLY A 175 19.19 9.97 10.93
CA GLY A 175 20.58 10.18 11.37
C GLY A 175 20.95 9.57 12.73
N SER A 176 19.98 9.05 13.49
CA SER A 176 20.18 8.30 14.73
C SER A 176 20.56 6.83 14.48
N ASN A 177 20.96 6.13 15.54
CA ASN A 177 21.15 4.67 15.51
C ASN A 177 19.86 3.89 15.76
N THR A 178 18.81 4.55 16.26
CA THR A 178 17.51 3.93 16.48
C THR A 178 16.41 4.93 16.16
N GLY A 179 15.34 4.45 15.55
CA GLY A 179 14.16 5.22 15.20
C GLY A 179 12.89 4.43 15.53
N SER A 180 11.81 5.12 15.83
CA SER A 180 10.51 4.50 16.04
C SER A 180 9.40 5.47 15.68
N GLU A 181 8.32 4.95 15.13
CA GLU A 181 7.14 5.73 14.80
C GLU A 181 5.90 4.93 15.15
N PHE A 182 4.92 5.61 15.76
CA PHE A 182 3.60 5.08 16.00
C PHE A 182 2.58 6.06 15.40
N SER A 183 1.64 5.56 14.61
CA SER A 183 0.56 6.38 14.08
C SER A 183 -0.79 5.68 14.21
N THR A 184 -1.80 6.50 14.45
CA THR A 184 -3.20 6.09 14.46
C THR A 184 -3.94 6.99 13.49
N ILE A 185 -4.79 6.40 12.66
CA ILE A 185 -5.56 7.13 11.66
C ILE A 185 -6.99 6.62 11.72
N TYR A 186 -7.95 7.53 11.87
CA TYR A 186 -9.37 7.22 11.87
C TYR A 186 -10.05 7.93 10.69
N SER A 187 -10.88 7.21 9.95
CA SER A 187 -11.73 7.74 8.89
C SER A 187 -13.20 7.49 9.23
N GLY A 188 -13.93 8.58 9.45
CA GLY A 188 -15.38 8.52 9.68
C GLY A 188 -16.18 8.24 8.41
N ALA A 189 -15.56 8.32 7.22
CA ALA A 189 -16.24 7.99 5.96
C ALA A 189 -16.60 6.51 5.91
N ASP A 190 -15.70 5.63 6.36
CA ASP A 190 -15.82 4.17 6.33
C ASP A 190 -15.57 3.53 7.71
N ASP A 191 -15.82 4.30 8.79
CA ASP A 191 -15.60 3.94 10.19
C ASP A 191 -14.34 3.07 10.40
N SER A 192 -13.23 3.48 9.79
CA SER A 192 -12.01 2.69 9.74
C SER A 192 -10.95 3.26 10.68
N LEU A 193 -10.28 2.36 11.39
CA LEU A 193 -9.19 2.65 12.31
C LEU A 193 -7.95 1.89 11.87
N MET A 194 -6.88 2.62 11.59
CA MET A 194 -5.57 2.07 11.27
C MET A 194 -4.59 2.38 12.40
N LEU A 195 -3.87 1.35 12.85
CA LEU A 195 -2.77 1.45 13.81
C LEU A 195 -1.49 0.99 13.14
N ASN A 196 -0.45 1.82 13.19
CA ASN A 196 0.86 1.48 12.68
C ASN A 196 1.90 1.61 13.78
N ALA A 197 2.81 0.64 13.84
CA ALA A 197 3.99 0.70 14.68
C ALA A 197 5.20 0.32 13.86
N SER A 198 6.25 1.14 13.90
CA SER A 198 7.49 0.85 13.21
C SER A 198 8.70 1.20 14.05
N LEU A 199 9.77 0.46 13.82
CA LEU A 199 11.04 0.58 14.51
C LEU A 199 12.17 0.33 13.53
N ALA A 200 13.26 1.08 13.69
CA ALA A 200 14.47 0.93 12.92
C ALA A 200 15.69 0.99 13.83
N ALA A 201 16.73 0.26 13.45
CA ALA A 201 18.01 0.27 14.14
C ALA A 201 19.15 0.24 13.13
N LYS A 202 20.22 0.94 13.45
CA LYS A 202 21.49 0.94 12.74
C LYS A 202 22.59 0.48 13.67
N LYS A 203 23.37 -0.48 13.19
CA LYS A 203 24.59 -0.93 13.84
C LYS A 203 25.67 -1.07 12.79
N ASP A 204 26.75 -0.32 12.94
CA ASP A 204 27.87 -0.27 12.00
C ASP A 204 27.39 0.06 10.57
N ARG A 205 27.52 -0.90 9.65
CA ARG A 205 27.14 -0.81 8.23
C ARG A 205 25.80 -1.50 7.92
N THR A 206 25.07 -1.91 8.95
CA THR A 206 23.77 -2.58 8.83
C THR A 206 22.67 -1.67 9.35
N THR A 207 21.63 -1.47 8.55
CA THR A 207 20.35 -0.90 8.98
C THR A 207 19.27 -1.96 8.89
N ALA A 208 18.32 -1.94 9.81
CA ALA A 208 17.18 -2.85 9.82
C ALA A 208 15.94 -2.10 10.28
N MET A 209 14.78 -2.53 9.78
CA MET A 209 13.49 -2.02 10.23
C MET A 209 12.43 -3.12 10.29
N ALA A 210 11.43 -2.87 11.12
CA ALA A 210 10.16 -3.58 11.13
C ALA A 210 9.03 -2.56 11.18
N LEU A 211 8.00 -2.76 10.37
CA LEU A 211 6.74 -2.04 10.40
C LEU A 211 5.62 -3.07 10.50
N LEU A 212 4.67 -2.83 11.39
CA LEU A 212 3.44 -3.60 11.55
C LEU A 212 2.25 -2.66 11.47
N SER A 213 1.22 -3.07 10.76
CA SER A 213 -0.02 -2.32 10.63
C SER A 213 -1.23 -3.22 10.83
N ARG A 214 -2.26 -2.65 11.45
CA ARG A 214 -3.60 -3.22 11.54
C ARG A 214 -4.62 -2.18 11.14
N LEU A 215 -5.53 -2.55 10.26
CA LEU A 215 -6.70 -1.77 9.89
C LEU A 215 -7.94 -2.60 10.19
N ASP A 216 -8.88 -2.02 10.92
CA ASP A 216 -10.23 -2.53 11.09
C ASP A 216 -11.20 -1.45 10.60
N GLY A 217 -12.22 -1.78 9.80
CA GLY A 217 -13.18 -0.76 9.34
C GLY A 217 -14.34 -1.32 8.53
N THR A 218 -15.31 -0.45 8.23
CA THR A 218 -16.54 -0.80 7.49
C THR A 218 -16.66 0.05 6.22
N SER A 219 -16.44 -0.55 5.05
CA SER A 219 -16.43 0.19 3.79
C SER A 219 -17.81 0.75 3.42
N ILE A 220 -17.86 2.05 3.11
CA ILE A 220 -18.99 2.71 2.42
C ILE A 220 -18.88 2.69 0.89
N TYR A 221 -17.77 2.20 0.32
CA TYR A 221 -17.62 2.19 -1.13
C TYR A 221 -18.32 0.96 -1.71
N HIS A 222 -19.38 1.25 -2.46
CA HIS A 222 -20.33 0.29 -2.95
C HIS A 222 -19.79 -0.50 -4.15
N SER A 223 -20.22 -1.76 -4.26
CA SER A 223 -20.71 -2.27 -5.54
C SER A 223 -21.83 -1.32 -6.00
N ASN A 224 -21.76 -0.71 -7.19
CA ASN A 224 -22.67 0.39 -7.62
C ASN A 224 -24.20 0.06 -7.71
N THR A 225 -24.70 -0.93 -6.96
CA THR A 225 -26.06 -1.47 -7.02
C THR A 225 -26.89 -1.36 -5.72
N ASP A 226 -26.32 -1.35 -4.50
CA ASP A 226 -27.12 -1.21 -3.26
C ASP A 226 -26.33 -0.62 -2.06
N PRO A 227 -26.75 0.50 -1.44
CA PRO A 227 -26.16 1.06 -0.22
C PRO A 227 -26.22 0.14 1.02
N GLY A 228 -27.00 -0.95 0.97
CA GLY A 228 -27.08 -1.96 2.01
C GLY A 228 -25.94 -2.99 2.01
N ASP A 229 -25.09 -3.02 0.97
CA ASP A 229 -24.01 -4.01 0.82
C ASP A 229 -22.74 -3.61 1.59
N LEU A 230 -22.83 -3.52 2.92
CA LEU A 230 -21.70 -3.16 3.76
C LEU A 230 -20.62 -4.25 3.73
N GLN A 231 -19.36 -3.81 3.71
CA GLN A 231 -18.19 -4.69 3.80
C GLN A 231 -17.39 -4.39 5.07
N GLU A 232 -17.31 -5.37 5.96
CA GLU A 232 -16.41 -5.33 7.12
C GLU A 232 -15.03 -5.81 6.68
N ARG A 233 -14.00 -5.01 6.96
CA ARG A 233 -12.62 -5.29 6.53
C ARG A 233 -11.67 -5.29 7.71
N THR A 234 -10.89 -6.37 7.80
CA THR A 234 -9.72 -6.46 8.68
C THR A 234 -8.49 -6.70 7.83
N ARG A 235 -7.47 -5.86 7.96
CA ARG A 235 -6.18 -6.02 7.29
C ARG A 235 -5.05 -5.96 8.30
N ASN A 236 -4.19 -6.97 8.29
CA ASN A 236 -2.92 -6.97 9.01
C ASN A 236 -1.79 -7.03 8.00
N SER A 237 -0.77 -6.22 8.18
CA SER A 237 0.40 -6.23 7.30
C SER A 237 1.67 -6.02 8.09
N GLY A 238 2.78 -6.41 7.48
CA GLY A 238 4.10 -6.12 8.01
C GLY A 238 5.15 -6.02 6.93
N LEU A 239 6.15 -5.18 7.18
CA LEU A 239 7.32 -4.98 6.34
C LEU A 239 8.57 -5.08 7.20
N PHE A 240 9.51 -5.92 6.78
CA PHE A 240 10.81 -6.10 7.41
C PHE A 240 11.88 -5.86 6.35
N LYS A 241 12.84 -4.99 6.65
CA LYS A 241 14.01 -4.79 5.79
C LYS A 241 15.30 -4.86 6.58
N VAL A 242 16.33 -5.41 5.95
CA VAL A 242 17.71 -5.40 6.44
C VAL A 242 18.61 -5.00 5.28
N ASN A 243 19.31 -3.88 5.42
CA ASN A 243 20.27 -3.38 4.45
C ASN A 243 21.66 -3.48 5.05
N HIS A 244 22.60 -4.09 4.34
CA HIS A 244 24.00 -4.17 4.75
C HIS A 244 24.92 -3.60 3.68
N THR A 245 25.73 -2.61 4.04
CA THR A 245 26.72 -2.02 3.14
C THR A 245 28.06 -2.72 3.29
N LEU A 246 28.49 -3.47 2.27
CA LEU A 246 29.80 -4.13 2.22
C LEU A 246 30.94 -3.10 2.21
N GLN A 247 32.15 -3.53 2.60
CA GLN A 247 33.34 -2.66 2.61
C GLN A 247 33.65 -2.06 1.22
N SER A 248 33.31 -2.77 0.14
CA SER A 248 33.42 -2.31 -1.25
C SER A 248 32.49 -1.13 -1.61
N GLY A 249 31.52 -0.81 -0.75
CA GLY A 249 30.46 0.17 -1.02
C GLY A 249 29.18 -0.44 -1.62
N SER A 250 29.22 -1.70 -2.04
CA SER A 250 28.03 -2.43 -2.51
C SER A 250 27.04 -2.65 -1.36
N GLN A 251 25.74 -2.61 -1.64
CA GLN A 251 24.69 -2.90 -0.66
C GLN A 251 24.05 -4.25 -0.94
N VAL A 252 23.71 -4.97 0.12
CA VAL A 252 22.84 -6.15 0.09
C VAL A 252 21.59 -5.79 0.84
N LYS A 253 20.43 -5.89 0.19
CA LYS A 253 19.13 -5.57 0.78
C LYS A 253 18.28 -6.83 0.86
N LEU A 254 17.76 -7.12 2.04
CA LEU A 254 16.79 -8.17 2.26
C LEU A 254 15.47 -7.53 2.65
N ARG A 255 14.39 -7.98 2.02
CA ARG A 255 13.03 -7.54 2.33
C ARG A 255 12.12 -8.74 2.50
N ALA A 256 11.31 -8.71 3.55
CA ALA A 256 10.18 -9.59 3.73
C ALA A 256 8.92 -8.76 4.01
N ASP A 257 7.79 -9.13 3.42
CA ASP A 257 6.49 -8.51 3.72
C ASP A 257 5.38 -9.54 3.76
N PHE A 258 4.36 -9.25 4.57
CA PHE A 258 3.13 -10.00 4.60
C PHE A 258 1.92 -9.08 4.58
N LEU A 259 0.82 -9.60 4.05
CA LEU A 259 -0.49 -8.98 4.03
C LEU A 259 -1.54 -10.08 4.25
N ASP A 260 -2.37 -9.93 5.28
CA ASP A 260 -3.51 -10.79 5.57
C ASP A 260 -4.76 -9.91 5.66
N GLU A 261 -5.66 -10.02 4.69
CA GLU A 261 -6.88 -9.25 4.62
C GLU A 261 -8.09 -10.20 4.60
N SER A 262 -9.10 -9.88 5.40
CA SER A 262 -10.39 -10.57 5.40
C SER A 262 -11.49 -9.52 5.18
N VAL A 263 -12.41 -9.84 4.29
CA VAL A 263 -13.56 -9.01 3.95
C VAL A 263 -14.83 -9.83 4.06
N GLU A 264 -15.72 -9.42 4.94
CA GLU A 264 -17.05 -10.00 5.06
C GLU A 264 -18.06 -9.04 4.40
N THR A 265 -18.94 -9.56 3.55
CA THR A 265 -19.92 -8.76 2.80
C THR A 265 -21.31 -9.33 2.97
N ASP A 266 -22.27 -8.51 3.38
CA ASP A 266 -23.69 -8.83 3.25
C ASP A 266 -24.17 -8.37 1.87
N ILE A 267 -24.58 -9.29 1.00
CA ILE A 267 -24.91 -8.98 -0.40
C ILE A 267 -26.43 -8.92 -0.58
N HIS A 268 -27.00 -7.73 -0.45
CA HIS A 268 -28.39 -7.42 -0.73
C HIS A 268 -28.64 -7.13 -2.22
N SER A 269 -27.68 -6.52 -2.91
CA SER A 269 -27.84 -6.10 -4.33
C SER A 269 -28.17 -7.24 -5.31
N LEU A 270 -27.72 -8.46 -5.02
CA LEU A 270 -27.99 -9.63 -5.86
C LEU A 270 -29.29 -10.35 -5.49
N LEU A 271 -29.93 -10.03 -4.36
CA LEU A 271 -31.18 -10.67 -3.95
C LEU A 271 -32.30 -10.35 -4.96
N GLY A 272 -32.95 -11.38 -5.50
CA GLY A 272 -33.99 -11.20 -6.50
C GLY A 272 -33.48 -10.87 -7.92
N TYR A 273 -32.17 -10.68 -8.12
CA TYR A 273 -31.59 -10.33 -9.41
C TYR A 273 -31.48 -11.55 -10.36
N GLY A 274 -31.92 -11.36 -11.60
CA GLY A 274 -31.87 -12.40 -12.65
C GLY A 274 -32.64 -13.68 -12.32
N ARG A 275 -32.40 -14.74 -13.10
CA ARG A 275 -33.02 -16.06 -12.87
C ARG A 275 -32.36 -16.82 -11.71
N GLN A 276 -31.11 -16.48 -11.40
CA GLN A 276 -30.24 -17.22 -10.47
C GLN A 276 -30.57 -16.90 -9.00
N TYR A 277 -30.92 -15.66 -8.66
CA TYR A 277 -31.11 -15.23 -7.27
C TYR A 277 -32.57 -14.92 -6.89
N ARG A 278 -33.53 -15.23 -7.77
CA ARG A 278 -34.97 -14.93 -7.59
C ARG A 278 -35.61 -15.54 -6.35
N LYS A 279 -35.06 -16.64 -5.83
CA LYS A 279 -35.54 -17.32 -4.61
C LYS A 279 -34.56 -17.20 -3.44
N THR A 280 -33.49 -16.42 -3.60
CA THR A 280 -32.48 -16.24 -2.56
C THR A 280 -32.98 -15.24 -1.53
N THR A 281 -32.99 -15.63 -0.27
CA THR A 281 -33.45 -14.78 0.85
C THR A 281 -32.30 -14.15 1.63
N GLN A 282 -31.09 -14.69 1.49
CA GLN A 282 -29.86 -14.18 2.08
C GLN A 282 -28.68 -14.59 1.20
N LEU A 283 -27.72 -13.69 1.03
CA LEU A 283 -26.46 -13.94 0.36
C LEU A 283 -25.35 -13.19 1.11
N ALA A 284 -24.26 -13.88 1.42
CA ALA A 284 -23.11 -13.32 2.11
C ALA A 284 -21.82 -13.74 1.39
N GLY A 285 -20.77 -12.93 1.53
CA GLY A 285 -19.42 -13.18 1.03
C GLY A 285 -18.41 -13.19 2.18
N ASP A 286 -17.45 -14.10 2.12
CA ASP A 286 -16.26 -14.16 2.99
C ASP A 286 -15.05 -14.28 2.05
N ASP A 287 -14.35 -13.17 1.85
CA ASP A 287 -13.14 -13.10 1.05
C ASP A 287 -11.92 -13.04 1.95
N LYS A 288 -10.90 -13.82 1.60
CA LYS A 288 -9.63 -13.84 2.32
C LYS A 288 -8.48 -13.72 1.34
N LEU A 289 -7.55 -12.83 1.66
CA LEU A 289 -6.33 -12.61 0.93
C LEU A 289 -5.13 -12.79 1.85
N LYS A 290 -4.16 -13.60 1.42
CA LYS A 290 -2.87 -13.74 2.10
C LYS A 290 -1.75 -13.59 1.10
N LYS A 291 -0.75 -12.79 1.45
CA LYS A 291 0.46 -12.59 0.67
C LYS A 291 1.66 -12.68 1.60
N TYR A 292 2.70 -13.36 1.12
CA TYR A 292 4.00 -13.43 1.77
C TYR A 292 5.06 -13.30 0.70
N ASN A 293 5.96 -12.34 0.87
CA ASN A 293 7.05 -12.10 -0.05
C ASN A 293 8.37 -12.14 0.69
N LEU A 294 9.40 -12.64 0.02
CA LEU A 294 10.78 -12.56 0.43
C LEU A 294 11.62 -12.23 -0.80
N SER A 295 12.45 -11.21 -0.68
CA SER A 295 13.32 -10.75 -1.77
C SER A 295 14.69 -10.36 -1.25
N ALA A 296 15.69 -10.51 -2.12
CA ALA A 296 17.06 -10.08 -1.91
C ALA A 296 17.51 -9.29 -3.15
N LEU A 297 18.06 -8.10 -2.93
CA LEU A 297 18.51 -7.16 -3.96
C LEU A 297 19.98 -6.76 -3.70
#